data_AF-A0A9P5X8W7-F1
#
_entry.id   AF-A0A9P5X8W7-F1
#
_cell.length_a   1.000
_cell.length_b   1.000
_cell.length_c   1.000
_cell.angle_alpha   90.00
_cell.angle_beta   90.00
_cell.angle_gamma   90.00
#
_symmetry.space_group_name_H-M   'P 1'
#
loop_
_entity.id
_entity.type
_entity.pdbx_description
1 polymer ?
#
loop_
_entity_poly.entity_id
_entity_poly.type
_entity_poly.pdbx_seq_one_letter_code
_entity_poly.pdbx_strand_id
1 'polypeptide(L)'
;MTHDKLQAPTMTSKSSVAHEARLILKIDNNGLPLIPQPTASPLDPLNYPNWLKYTILAEVSALGFISGLCGTLLNPAVGQLSQEFQISPTVASYQSAALIVAGALTAPIMIPLANAYGHRLVFLLSSMLTMVFLIAAAESKSFSMLFVLRTLTGISWTNPILGVAVISNLFFVHQRGKMMGFFTVV
;
A
#
# COMPACT_ATOMS: atom_id res chain seq x y z
N MET A 1 -41.89 -24.36 43.82
CA MET A 1 -40.87 -23.95 44.82
C MET A 1 -39.80 -25.04 44.79
N THR A 2 -38.54 -24.87 44.41
CA THR A 2 -37.70 -23.68 44.25
C THR A 2 -36.33 -24.19 43.77
N HIS A 3 -35.76 -23.49 42.77
CA HIS A 3 -34.31 -23.35 42.46
C HIS A 3 -33.52 -24.63 42.11
N ASP A 4 -33.23 -24.92 40.84
CA ASP A 4 -32.30 -24.20 39.96
C ASP A 4 -31.06 -23.67 40.68
N LYS A 5 -29.98 -24.45 40.64
CA LYS A 5 -28.61 -23.97 40.81
C LYS A 5 -27.77 -24.49 39.65
N LEU A 6 -27.76 -23.68 38.61
CA LEU A 6 -26.62 -23.42 37.71
C LEU A 6 -25.36 -24.21 38.04
N GLN A 7 -25.07 -25.19 37.18
CA GLN A 7 -23.69 -25.62 36.93
C GLN A 7 -22.90 -24.40 36.48
N ALA A 8 -21.89 -24.02 37.26
CA ALA A 8 -20.92 -23.00 36.86
C ALA A 8 -20.17 -23.49 35.60
N PRO A 9 -20.09 -22.70 34.52
CA PRO A 9 -19.37 -23.10 33.33
C PRO A 9 -17.86 -23.02 33.61
N THR A 10 -17.20 -24.13 33.33
CA THR A 10 -15.76 -24.38 33.18
C THR A 10 -14.94 -23.14 32.78
N MET A 11 -14.36 -22.44 33.76
CA MET A 11 -13.35 -21.37 33.55
C MET A 11 -11.93 -21.90 33.28
N THR A 12 -11.72 -23.22 33.29
CA THR A 12 -10.40 -23.87 33.09
C THR A 12 -10.04 -24.20 31.65
N SER A 13 -10.98 -24.07 30.70
CA SER A 13 -10.72 -24.46 29.30
C SER A 13 -9.90 -23.41 28.52
N LYS A 14 -10.19 -22.11 28.70
CA LYS A 14 -9.49 -21.05 27.92
C LYS A 14 -8.01 -20.91 28.28
N SER A 15 -7.63 -21.11 29.54
CA SER A 15 -6.23 -21.03 29.98
C SER A 15 -5.42 -22.25 29.53
N SER A 16 -6.02 -23.44 29.55
CA SER A 16 -5.40 -24.68 29.06
C SER A 16 -5.20 -24.66 27.54
N VAL A 17 -6.21 -24.22 26.78
CA VAL A 17 -6.13 -24.09 25.32
C VAL A 17 -5.15 -22.99 24.90
N ALA A 18 -5.09 -21.87 25.64
CA ALA A 18 -4.09 -20.83 25.41
C ALA A 18 -2.66 -21.31 25.74
N HIS A 19 -2.52 -22.21 26.71
CA HIS A 19 -1.23 -22.81 27.07
C HIS A 19 -0.75 -23.83 26.02
N GLU A 20 -1.64 -24.70 25.52
CA GLU A 20 -1.34 -25.61 24.39
C GLU A 20 -1.07 -24.85 23.10
N ALA A 21 -1.83 -23.78 22.82
CA ALA A 21 -1.57 -22.93 21.65
C ALA A 21 -0.19 -22.26 21.74
N ARG A 22 0.26 -21.84 22.93
CA ARG A 22 1.61 -21.30 23.13
C ARG A 22 2.72 -22.33 22.90
N LEU A 23 2.45 -23.63 23.06
CA LEU A 23 3.43 -24.69 22.81
C LEU A 23 3.63 -24.97 21.31
N ILE A 24 2.65 -24.63 20.47
CA ILE A 24 2.68 -24.87 19.01
C ILE A 24 3.09 -23.60 18.24
N LEU A 25 2.78 -22.42 18.76
CA LEU A 25 3.03 -21.14 18.10
C LEU A 25 4.49 -20.69 18.27
N LYS A 26 5.10 -20.21 17.19
CA LYS A 26 6.39 -19.53 17.23
C LYS A 26 6.24 -18.18 17.92
N ILE A 27 7.09 -17.93 18.91
CA ILE A 27 7.05 -16.77 19.80
C ILE A 27 8.27 -15.88 19.51
N ASP A 28 8.09 -14.56 19.60
CA ASP A 28 9.19 -13.59 19.56
C ASP A 28 10.05 -13.65 20.84
N ASN A 29 11.24 -13.05 20.83
CA ASN A 29 12.12 -12.92 22.00
C ASN A 29 11.44 -12.27 23.22
N ASN A 30 10.33 -11.54 23.01
CA ASN A 30 9.55 -10.87 24.04
C ASN A 30 8.33 -11.68 24.53
N GLY A 31 8.19 -12.95 24.14
CA GLY A 31 7.07 -13.79 24.60
C GLY A 31 5.73 -13.57 23.86
N LEU A 32 5.73 -12.74 22.81
CA LEU A 32 4.54 -12.45 22.01
C LEU A 32 4.35 -13.48 20.88
N PRO A 33 3.13 -13.98 20.63
CA PRO A 33 2.87 -14.87 19.51
C PRO A 33 3.09 -14.12 18.18
N LEU A 34 3.88 -14.71 17.27
CA LEU A 34 4.09 -14.14 15.93
C LEU A 34 2.82 -14.33 15.10
N ILE A 35 2.23 -13.23 14.65
CA ILE A 35 1.03 -13.24 13.80
C ILE A 35 1.34 -12.38 12.57
N PRO A 36 1.23 -12.91 11.34
CA PRO A 36 1.05 -14.32 10.99
C PRO A 36 2.22 -15.23 11.44
N GLN A 37 1.96 -16.53 11.59
CA GLN A 37 3.00 -17.51 11.95
C GLN A 37 3.94 -17.71 10.76
N PRO A 38 5.26 -17.56 10.94
CA PRO A 38 6.23 -17.72 9.86
C PRO A 38 6.31 -19.19 9.43
N THR A 39 6.30 -19.42 8.12
CA THR A 39 6.42 -20.75 7.53
C THR A 39 7.90 -21.19 7.55
N ALA A 40 8.18 -22.50 7.49
CA ALA A 40 9.56 -23.01 7.41
C ALA A 40 10.26 -22.74 6.05
N SER A 41 9.55 -22.14 5.08
CA SER A 41 10.10 -21.86 3.75
C SER A 41 11.07 -20.66 3.80
N PRO A 42 12.26 -20.77 3.18
CA PRO A 42 13.20 -19.65 3.06
C PRO A 42 12.68 -18.51 2.15
N LEU A 43 11.63 -18.75 1.37
CA LEU A 43 10.97 -17.75 0.52
C LEU A 43 9.89 -16.96 1.24
N ASP A 44 9.62 -17.25 2.51
CA ASP A 44 8.66 -16.49 3.31
C ASP A 44 9.27 -15.11 3.66
N PRO A 45 8.65 -13.98 3.24
CA PRO A 45 9.13 -12.63 3.55
C PRO A 45 9.27 -12.38 5.06
N LEU A 46 8.54 -13.13 5.89
CA LEU A 46 8.63 -13.04 7.36
C LEU A 46 9.98 -13.53 7.91
N ASN A 47 10.69 -14.39 7.17
CA ASN A 47 11.98 -14.95 7.57
C ASN A 47 13.19 -14.13 7.08
N TYR A 48 12.98 -13.06 6.32
CA TYR A 48 14.08 -12.24 5.82
C TYR A 48 14.91 -11.60 6.95
N PRO A 49 16.23 -11.44 6.74
CA PRO A 49 17.06 -10.76 7.72
C PRO A 49 16.61 -9.31 7.86
N ASN A 50 16.72 -8.76 9.08
CA ASN A 50 16.16 -7.44 9.40
C ASN A 50 16.69 -6.33 8.48
N TRP A 51 17.97 -6.38 8.08
CA TRP A 51 18.53 -5.40 7.14
C TRP A 51 17.78 -5.39 5.80
N LEU A 52 17.43 -6.56 5.26
CA LEU A 52 16.69 -6.67 4.01
C LEU A 52 15.25 -6.15 4.16
N LYS A 53 14.63 -6.38 5.32
CA LYS A 53 13.29 -5.86 5.60
C LYS A 53 13.27 -4.33 5.63
N TYR A 54 14.28 -3.72 6.26
CA TYR A 54 14.39 -2.26 6.33
C TYR A 54 14.79 -1.63 5.00
N THR A 55 15.61 -2.28 4.17
CA THR A 55 15.93 -1.76 2.83
C THR A 55 14.70 -1.79 1.93
N ILE A 56 13.91 -2.86 1.95
CA ILE A 56 12.65 -2.96 1.19
C ILE A 56 11.67 -1.89 1.68
N LEU A 57 11.55 -1.69 3.00
CA LEU A 57 10.72 -0.64 3.56
C LEU A 57 11.15 0.74 3.07
N ALA A 58 12.44 1.06 3.12
CA ALA A 58 12.96 2.35 2.68
C ALA A 58 12.72 2.59 1.18
N GLU A 59 12.91 1.58 0.34
CA GLU A 59 12.66 1.66 -1.11
C GLU A 59 11.17 1.89 -1.41
N VAL A 60 10.29 1.10 -0.80
CA VAL A 60 8.84 1.22 -0.98
C VAL A 60 8.32 2.58 -0.47
N SER A 61 8.83 3.06 0.67
CA SER A 61 8.49 4.39 1.18
C SER A 61 8.98 5.50 0.26
N ALA A 62 10.23 5.45 -0.21
CA ALA A 62 10.75 6.47 -1.13
C ALA A 62 9.95 6.54 -2.44
N LEU A 63 9.58 5.37 -3.00
CA LEU A 63 8.76 5.29 -4.21
C LEU A 63 7.31 5.73 -3.94
N GLY A 64 6.77 5.41 -2.77
CA GLY A 64 5.47 5.91 -2.30
C GLY A 64 5.43 7.44 -2.20
N PHE A 65 6.47 8.03 -1.61
CA PHE A 65 6.64 9.48 -1.51
C PHE A 65 6.75 10.16 -2.87
N ILE A 66 7.66 9.69 -3.75
CA ILE A 66 7.83 10.23 -5.10
C ILE A 66 6.50 10.17 -5.87
N SER A 67 5.78 9.06 -5.73
CA SER A 67 4.44 8.94 -6.29
C SER A 67 3.54 10.03 -5.69
N GLY A 68 3.32 10.06 -4.38
CA GLY A 68 2.47 11.09 -3.74
C GLY A 68 2.79 12.53 -4.17
N LEU A 69 4.07 12.86 -4.28
CA LEU A 69 4.54 14.14 -4.81
C LEU A 69 4.12 14.35 -6.27
N CYS A 70 4.41 13.42 -7.18
CA CYS A 70 4.04 13.54 -8.59
C CYS A 70 2.54 13.79 -8.80
N GLY A 71 1.68 13.21 -7.96
CA GLY A 71 0.23 13.40 -8.04
C GLY A 71 -0.23 14.81 -7.66
N THR A 72 0.53 15.49 -6.79
CA THR A 72 0.18 16.82 -6.26
C THR A 72 1.01 17.96 -6.82
N LEU A 73 2.14 17.66 -7.48
CA LEU A 73 3.11 18.63 -7.97
C LEU A 73 2.51 19.65 -8.95
N LEU A 74 1.49 19.26 -9.71
CA LEU A 74 0.85 20.15 -10.69
C LEU A 74 -0.20 21.10 -10.08
N ASN A 75 -0.66 20.84 -8.85
CA ASN A 75 -1.66 21.67 -8.18
C ASN A 75 -1.24 23.15 -8.04
N PRO A 76 -0.02 23.50 -7.60
CA PRO A 76 0.41 24.90 -7.55
C PRO A 76 0.58 25.52 -8.95
N ALA A 77 0.84 24.71 -9.98
CA ALA A 77 1.02 25.18 -11.35
C ALA A 77 -0.30 25.38 -12.11
N VAL A 78 -1.46 25.07 -11.52
CA VAL A 78 -2.77 25.20 -12.18
C VAL A 78 -3.03 26.61 -12.72
N GLY A 79 -2.58 27.66 -12.02
CA GLY A 79 -2.72 29.04 -12.49
C GLY A 79 -1.90 29.33 -13.76
N GLN A 80 -0.68 28.81 -13.83
CA GLN A 80 0.19 28.93 -15.01
C GLN A 80 -0.39 28.10 -16.17
N LEU A 81 -0.87 26.90 -15.89
CA LEU A 81 -1.52 26.00 -16.83
C LEU A 81 -2.78 26.63 -17.47
N SER A 82 -3.56 27.36 -16.66
CA SER A 82 -4.73 28.11 -17.09
C SER A 82 -4.37 29.22 -18.07
N GLN A 83 -3.28 29.95 -17.82
CA GLN A 83 -2.80 31.00 -18.72
C GLN A 83 -2.23 30.43 -20.03
N GLU A 84 -1.45 29.35 -19.94
CA GLU A 84 -0.79 28.73 -21.09
C GLU A 84 -1.78 28.10 -22.07
N PHE A 85 -2.78 27.37 -21.56
CA PHE A 85 -3.82 26.76 -22.39
C PHE A 85 -5.04 27.65 -22.63
N GLN A 86 -5.05 28.88 -22.11
CA GLN A 86 -6.17 29.83 -22.20
C GLN A 86 -7.51 29.23 -21.74
N ILE A 87 -7.48 28.47 -20.63
CA ILE A 87 -8.65 27.82 -20.03
C ILE A 87 -8.95 28.38 -18.65
N SER A 88 -10.18 28.17 -18.15
CA SER A 88 -10.52 28.53 -16.77
C SER A 88 -9.68 27.72 -15.76
N PRO A 89 -9.26 28.31 -14.62
CA PRO A 89 -8.56 27.60 -13.54
C PRO A 89 -9.32 26.37 -13.03
N THR A 90 -10.66 26.41 -13.06
CA THR A 90 -11.50 25.26 -12.69
C THR A 90 -11.28 24.09 -13.63
N VAL A 91 -11.21 24.36 -14.94
CA VAL A 91 -10.96 23.33 -15.96
C VAL A 91 -9.54 22.80 -15.84
N ALA A 92 -8.56 23.69 -15.63
CA ALA A 92 -7.17 23.31 -15.39
C ALA A 92 -7.01 22.40 -14.16
N SER A 93 -7.87 22.51 -13.15
CA SER A 93 -7.87 21.65 -11.96
C SER A 93 -8.39 20.23 -12.23
N TYR A 94 -9.18 20.01 -13.29
CA TYR A 94 -9.77 18.70 -13.59
C TYR A 94 -8.73 17.64 -13.92
N GLN A 95 -7.54 18.01 -14.42
CA GLN A 95 -6.48 17.03 -14.69
C GLN A 95 -6.01 16.32 -13.40
N SER A 96 -5.96 17.02 -12.25
CA SER A 96 -5.58 16.40 -10.96
C SER A 96 -6.69 15.49 -10.46
N ALA A 97 -7.95 15.90 -10.63
CA ALA A 97 -9.09 15.08 -10.26
C ALA A 97 -9.16 13.79 -11.11
N ALA A 98 -8.90 13.89 -12.41
CA ALA A 98 -8.91 12.76 -13.32
C ALA A 98 -7.85 11.71 -12.95
N LEU A 99 -6.65 12.14 -12.55
CA LEU A 99 -5.60 11.25 -12.04
C LEU A 99 -6.07 10.46 -10.81
N ILE A 100 -6.66 11.15 -9.83
CA ILE A 100 -7.11 10.52 -8.58
C ILE A 100 -8.26 9.53 -8.84
N VAL A 101 -9.24 9.92 -9.64
CA VAL A 101 -10.38 9.06 -9.99
C VAL A 101 -9.92 7.82 -10.75
N ALA A 102 -9.04 7.98 -11.74
CA ALA A 102 -8.49 6.87 -12.50
C ALA A 102 -7.69 5.89 -11.62
N GLY A 103 -6.89 6.40 -10.69
CA GLY A 103 -6.17 5.59 -9.72
C GLY A 103 -7.12 4.84 -8.77
N ALA A 104 -8.16 5.51 -8.27
CA ALA A 104 -9.16 4.89 -7.40
C ALA A 104 -9.92 3.74 -8.09
N LEU A 105 -10.26 3.90 -9.38
CA LEU A 105 -10.92 2.86 -10.16
C LEU A 105 -10.02 1.64 -10.41
N THR A 106 -8.71 1.88 -10.55
CA THR A 106 -7.74 0.82 -10.88
C THR A 106 -7.24 0.09 -9.63
N ALA A 107 -7.27 0.74 -8.47
CA ALA A 107 -6.86 0.19 -7.18
C ALA A 107 -7.40 -1.22 -6.84
N PRO A 108 -8.73 -1.50 -6.92
CA PRO A 108 -9.27 -2.82 -6.56
C PRO A 108 -8.83 -3.93 -7.51
N ILE A 109 -8.46 -3.61 -8.75
CA ILE A 109 -8.03 -4.58 -9.77
C ILE A 109 -6.56 -4.95 -9.59
N MET A 110 -5.74 -4.00 -9.13
CA MET A 110 -4.28 -4.19 -9.05
C MET A 110 -3.85 -5.08 -7.88
N ILE A 111 -4.61 -5.12 -6.79
CA ILE A 111 -4.33 -5.99 -5.64
C ILE A 111 -4.38 -7.49 -6.00
N PRO A 112 -5.47 -8.02 -6.58
CA PRO A 112 -5.50 -9.43 -6.99
C PRO A 112 -4.49 -9.73 -8.10
N LEU A 113 -4.23 -8.78 -9.00
CA LEU A 113 -3.19 -8.91 -10.02
C LEU A 113 -1.79 -9.06 -9.41
N ALA A 114 -1.47 -8.25 -8.41
CA ALA A 114 -0.19 -8.35 -7.68
C ALA A 114 -0.07 -9.63 -6.87
N ASN A 115 -1.17 -10.18 -6.37
CA ASN A 115 -1.16 -11.47 -5.69
C ASN A 115 -0.93 -12.64 -6.67
N ALA A 116 -1.42 -12.54 -7.91
CA ALA A 116 -1.24 -13.58 -8.93
C ALA A 116 0.14 -13.55 -9.60
N TYR A 117 0.63 -12.36 -9.99
CA TYR A 117 1.88 -12.19 -10.73
C TYR A 117 3.09 -11.80 -9.86
N GLY A 118 2.86 -11.55 -8.58
CA GLY A 118 3.86 -11.11 -7.62
C GLY A 118 3.97 -9.59 -7.52
N HIS A 119 4.10 -9.11 -6.28
CA HIS A 119 4.13 -7.68 -5.94
C HIS A 119 5.29 -6.94 -6.60
N ARG A 120 6.48 -7.56 -6.68
CA ARG A 120 7.68 -6.94 -7.27
C ARG A 120 7.52 -6.61 -8.75
N LEU A 121 6.96 -7.55 -9.52
CA LEU A 121 6.81 -7.37 -10.98
C LEU A 121 5.79 -6.29 -11.29
N VAL A 122 4.62 -6.33 -10.62
CA VAL A 122 3.56 -5.35 -10.84
C VAL A 122 4.02 -3.95 -10.44
N PHE A 123 4.80 -3.81 -9.36
CA PHE A 123 5.33 -2.52 -8.92
C PHE A 123 6.33 -1.90 -9.90
N LEU A 124 7.22 -2.71 -10.48
CA LEU A 124 8.19 -2.24 -11.47
C LEU A 124 7.51 -1.85 -12.79
N LEU A 125 6.61 -2.69 -13.29
CA LEU A 125 5.89 -2.43 -14.54
C LEU A 125 5.01 -1.18 -14.44
N SER A 126 4.28 -1.02 -13.33
CA SER A 126 3.45 0.16 -13.10
C SER A 126 4.27 1.44 -12.98
N SER A 127 5.42 1.38 -12.29
CA SER A 127 6.34 2.52 -12.18
C SER A 127 6.93 2.92 -13.53
N MET A 128 7.35 1.95 -14.35
CA MET A 128 7.86 2.22 -15.71
C MET A 128 6.77 2.83 -16.59
N LEU A 129 5.55 2.31 -16.55
CA LEU A 129 4.45 2.81 -17.36
C LEU A 129 4.04 4.23 -16.92
N THR A 130 3.98 4.47 -15.61
CA THR A 130 3.74 5.80 -15.03
C THR A 130 4.80 6.80 -15.48
N MET A 131 6.08 6.41 -15.50
CA MET A 131 7.18 7.26 -15.97
C MET A 131 7.01 7.64 -17.45
N VAL A 132 6.68 6.67 -18.32
CA VAL A 132 6.46 6.94 -19.76
C VAL A 132 5.30 7.92 -19.96
N PHE A 133 4.17 7.72 -19.27
CA PHE A 133 3.03 8.63 -19.38
C PHE A 133 3.31 10.01 -18.79
N LEU A 134 4.12 10.10 -17.73
CA LEU A 134 4.53 11.38 -17.16
C LEU A 134 5.42 12.18 -18.12
N ILE A 135 6.37 11.51 -18.79
CA ILE A 135 7.21 12.13 -19.83
C ILE A 135 6.34 12.58 -21.01
N ALA A 136 5.42 11.73 -21.46
CA ALA A 136 4.50 12.10 -22.54
C ALA A 136 3.60 13.29 -22.14
N ALA A 137 3.18 13.37 -20.87
CA ALA A 137 2.40 14.49 -20.36
C ALA A 137 3.20 15.80 -20.33
N ALA A 138 4.52 15.74 -20.10
CA ALA A 138 5.39 16.90 -20.14
C ALA A 138 5.51 17.50 -21.56
N GLU A 139 5.47 16.67 -22.60
CA GLU A 139 5.51 17.09 -24.02
C GLU A 139 4.13 17.47 -24.59
N SER A 140 3.09 17.54 -23.76
CA SER A 140 1.73 17.77 -24.24
C SER A 140 1.50 19.24 -24.66
N LYS A 141 0.99 19.43 -25.89
CA LYS A 141 0.75 20.76 -26.49
C LYS A 141 -0.69 21.24 -26.38
N SER A 142 -1.57 20.44 -25.78
CA SER A 142 -3.00 20.74 -25.63
C SER A 142 -3.50 20.21 -24.30
N PHE A 143 -4.43 20.95 -23.69
CA PHE A 143 -5.05 20.55 -22.43
C PHE A 143 -5.76 19.18 -22.53
N SER A 144 -6.42 18.87 -23.64
CA SER A 144 -7.08 17.58 -23.82
C SER A 144 -6.07 16.43 -23.85
N MET A 145 -4.91 16.64 -24.47
CA MET A 145 -3.82 15.65 -24.49
C MET A 145 -3.25 15.46 -23.07
N LEU A 146 -3.00 16.56 -22.36
CA LEU A 146 -2.56 16.52 -20.96
C LEU A 146 -3.57 15.75 -20.10
N PHE A 147 -4.86 16.06 -20.22
CA PHE A 147 -5.94 15.43 -19.46
C PHE A 147 -5.98 13.91 -19.67
N VAL A 148 -5.92 13.46 -20.93
CA VAL A 148 -5.91 12.03 -21.26
C VAL A 148 -4.67 11.35 -20.71
N LEU A 149 -3.49 11.94 -20.91
CA LEU A 149 -2.22 11.38 -20.42
C LEU A 149 -2.21 11.29 -18.88
N ARG A 150 -2.73 12.31 -18.19
CA ARG A 150 -2.87 12.29 -16.71
C ARG A 150 -3.82 11.21 -16.23
N THR A 151 -4.90 10.97 -16.96
CA THR A 151 -5.82 9.87 -16.67
C THR A 151 -5.10 8.52 -16.82
N LEU A 152 -4.31 8.32 -17.88
CA LEU A 152 -3.52 7.11 -18.10
C LEU A 152 -2.42 6.92 -17.03
N THR A 153 -1.78 8.01 -16.60
CA THR A 153 -0.85 8.00 -15.45
C THR A 153 -1.58 7.50 -14.20
N GLY A 154 -2.79 7.97 -13.94
CA GLY A 154 -3.62 7.51 -12.82
C GLY A 154 -3.98 6.03 -12.88
N ILE A 155 -4.29 5.49 -14.06
CA ILE A 155 -4.54 4.03 -14.23
C ILE A 155 -3.29 3.21 -13.91
N SER A 156 -2.13 3.70 -14.33
CA SER A 156 -0.84 3.03 -14.09
C SER A 156 -0.33 3.19 -12.65
N TRP A 157 -1.02 3.99 -11.85
CA TRP A 157 -0.59 4.39 -10.52
C TRP A 157 -0.94 3.34 -9.46
N THR A 158 -0.04 2.39 -9.22
CA THR A 158 -0.30 1.28 -8.28
C THR A 158 0.58 1.30 -7.03
N ASN A 159 1.66 2.10 -7.06
CA ASN A 159 2.71 2.13 -6.05
C ASN A 159 2.22 2.32 -4.60
N PRO A 160 1.39 3.32 -4.25
CA PRO A 160 1.00 3.53 -2.85
C PRO A 160 0.15 2.38 -2.29
N ILE A 161 -0.69 1.75 -3.12
CA ILE A 161 -1.57 0.65 -2.69
C ILE A 161 -0.75 -0.62 -2.45
N LEU A 162 0.15 -0.94 -3.39
CA LEU A 162 1.01 -2.10 -3.29
C LEU A 162 2.04 -1.94 -2.17
N GLY A 163 2.51 -0.71 -1.90
CA GLY A 163 3.45 -0.46 -0.80
C GLY A 163 2.89 -0.86 0.56
N VAL A 164 1.63 -0.50 0.84
CA VAL A 164 0.90 -0.92 2.04
C VAL A 164 0.78 -2.46 2.11
N ALA A 165 0.47 -3.11 0.97
CA ALA A 165 0.39 -4.56 0.92
C ALA A 165 1.75 -5.24 1.18
N VAL A 166 2.84 -4.74 0.60
CA VAL A 166 4.19 -5.26 0.82
C VAL A 166 4.61 -5.15 2.29
N ILE A 167 4.37 -4.01 2.93
CA ILE A 167 4.67 -3.80 4.36
C ILE A 167 3.88 -4.78 5.22
N SER A 168 2.62 -5.05 4.86
CA SER A 168 1.78 -6.01 5.59
C SER A 168 2.26 -7.46 5.52
N ASN A 169 2.97 -7.82 4.45
CA ASN A 169 3.52 -9.16 4.25
C ASN A 169 4.91 -9.31 4.89
N LEU A 170 5.64 -8.21 5.11
CA LEU A 170 7.02 -8.22 5.56
C LEU A 170 7.16 -8.16 7.09
N PHE A 171 6.19 -7.57 7.78
CA PHE A 171 6.21 -7.35 9.23
C PHE A 171 5.04 -8.01 9.95
N PHE A 172 5.32 -8.54 11.14
CA PHE A 172 4.30 -9.07 12.04
C PHE A 172 3.36 -7.97 12.53
N VAL A 173 2.14 -8.35 12.93
CA VAL A 173 1.07 -7.42 13.34
C VAL A 173 1.51 -6.42 14.42
N HIS A 174 2.32 -6.85 15.39
CA HIS A 174 2.80 -6.00 16.49
C HIS A 174 3.81 -4.91 16.04
N GLN A 175 4.52 -5.12 14.92
CA GLN A 175 5.45 -4.14 14.35
C GLN A 175 4.84 -3.36 13.18
N ARG A 176 3.85 -3.94 12.50
CA ARG A 176 3.24 -3.41 11.28
C ARG A 176 2.74 -1.97 11.45
N GLY A 177 2.11 -1.63 12.57
CA GLY A 177 1.61 -0.27 12.81
C GLY A 177 2.72 0.79 12.78
N LYS A 178 3.86 0.51 13.41
CA LYS A 178 5.03 1.41 13.41
C LYS A 178 5.60 1.56 12.00
N MET A 179 5.73 0.46 11.25
CA MET A 179 6.30 0.47 9.90
C MET A 179 5.38 1.16 8.88
N MET A 180 4.06 1.00 9.02
CA MET A 180 3.09 1.76 8.23
C MET A 180 3.17 3.26 8.53
N GLY A 181 3.39 3.63 9.79
CA GLY A 181 3.65 5.02 10.17
C GLY A 181 4.87 5.60 9.46
N PHE A 182 5.99 4.87 9.42
CA PHE A 182 7.16 5.28 8.64
C PHE A 182 6.87 5.41 7.14
N PHE A 183 6.08 4.50 6.56
CA PHE A 183 5.69 4.59 5.15
C PHE A 183 4.83 5.80 4.81
N THR A 184 3.93 6.21 5.72
CA THR A 184 3.07 7.37 5.49
C THR A 184 3.77 8.71 5.71
N VAL A 185 4.75 8.76 6.63
CA VAL A 185 5.47 10.00 6.98
C VAL A 185 6.57 10.33 5.98
N VAL A 186 7.23 9.30 5.45
CA VAL A 186 8.26 9.44 4.42
C VAL A 186 7.61 9.78 3.10
#